data_AF-A0A960R2J3-F1
#
_entry.id   AF-A0A960R2J3-F1
#
_cell.length_a   1.000
_cell.length_b   1.000
_cell.length_c   1.000
_cell.angle_alpha   90.00
_cell.angle_beta   90.00
_cell.angle_gamma   90.00
#
_symmetry.space_group_name_H-M   'P 1'
#
loop_
_entity.id
_entity.type
_entity.pdbx_description
1 polymer ?
#
loop_
_entity_poly.entity_id
_entity_poly.type
_entity_poly.pdbx_seq_one_letter_code
_entity_poly.pdbx_strand_id
1 'polypeptide(L)'
;MKYLSYDPFEKHLSEALPDHPSEGYFLFLSDPFERRILAEQLAGRLRLKMAHYAKENFLDAFDSPSLFDERRAVICDEPDLKSLPLTEGVTFIITGKSPPPIYADWEKRGVTLDLRSEKPWERSGRIKRWLLEEARREGKGFAPGALEYLLESGGKEFPFLLQELHKLITYAGEEKNVTLQMVKTLGASSTSESGWQQSEAIVWGGKMSEGEIDPFGIAPQIRYQLQIGLQIAQGKPPQRLSPQKKEKIERSGLTAEDYLEGLKDLFAFELAMRSNSGKQRLHFDHFRAKLSRRWR
;
A
#
# COMPACT_ATOMS: atom_id res chain seq x y z
N MET A 1 27.21 2.35 6.02
CA MET A 1 27.13 1.40 4.87
C MET A 1 25.74 1.46 4.25
N LYS A 2 25.61 1.46 2.92
CA LYS A 2 24.33 1.67 2.22
C LYS A 2 23.97 0.53 1.27
N TYR A 3 22.73 0.08 1.34
CA TYR A 3 22.13 -0.96 0.52
C TYR A 3 20.96 -0.41 -0.29
N LEU A 4 20.88 -0.76 -1.57
CA LEU A 4 19.82 -0.32 -2.49
C LEU A 4 18.80 -1.43 -2.79
N SER A 5 19.01 -2.62 -2.24
CA SER A 5 18.15 -3.79 -2.40
C SER A 5 18.14 -4.59 -1.10
N TYR A 6 17.07 -5.36 -0.92
CA TYR A 6 16.84 -6.09 0.32
C TYR A 6 17.81 -7.28 0.49
N ASP A 7 18.11 -8.03 -0.57
CA ASP A 7 18.92 -9.26 -0.47
C ASP A 7 20.34 -9.04 0.06
N PRO A 8 21.11 -8.04 -0.44
CA PRO A 8 22.45 -7.79 0.10
C PRO A 8 22.41 -7.24 1.53
N PHE A 9 21.37 -6.48 1.88
CA PHE A 9 21.15 -6.03 3.25
C PHE A 9 20.87 -7.23 4.17
N GLU A 10 20.02 -8.16 3.73
CA GLU A 10 19.69 -9.37 4.46
C GLU A 10 20.92 -10.26 4.69
N LYS A 11 21.74 -10.43 3.66
CA LYS A 11 23.01 -11.16 3.74
C LYS A 11 23.94 -10.51 4.76
N HIS A 12 24.09 -9.19 4.72
CA HIS A 12 24.89 -8.46 5.70
C HIS A 12 24.40 -8.66 7.12
N LEU A 13 23.09 -8.54 7.38
CA LEU A 13 22.55 -8.81 8.72
C LEU A 13 22.83 -10.23 9.18
N SER A 14 22.77 -11.22 8.27
CA SER A 14 23.03 -12.62 8.60
C SER A 14 24.50 -12.90 8.91
N GLU A 15 25.42 -12.15 8.31
CA GLU A 15 26.86 -12.26 8.54
C GLU A 15 27.33 -11.44 9.76
N ALA A 16 26.69 -10.30 10.03
CA ALA A 16 27.10 -9.39 11.10
C ALA A 16 26.45 -9.72 12.46
N LEU A 17 25.25 -10.32 12.47
CA LEU A 17 24.51 -10.59 13.71
C LEU A 17 24.74 -12.02 14.20
N PRO A 18 24.80 -12.24 15.53
CA PRO A 18 24.53 -11.27 16.60
C PRO A 18 25.75 -10.48 17.09
N ASP A 19 26.95 -10.78 16.58
CA ASP A 19 28.21 -10.37 17.22
C ASP A 19 28.58 -8.90 16.99
N HIS A 20 28.19 -8.33 15.85
CA HIS A 20 28.57 -6.99 15.42
C HIS A 20 27.36 -6.17 14.94
N PRO A 21 26.36 -5.89 15.80
CA PRO A 21 25.26 -5.01 15.45
C PRO A 21 25.75 -3.57 15.26
N SER A 22 25.16 -2.87 14.29
CA SER A 22 25.37 -1.44 14.12
C SER A 22 24.67 -0.65 15.22
N GLU A 23 25.21 0.50 15.60
CA GLU A 23 24.57 1.45 16.54
C GLU A 23 23.27 2.02 15.97
N GLY A 24 23.18 2.12 14.65
CA GLY A 24 22.10 2.78 13.94
C GLY A 24 21.71 2.11 12.63
N TYR A 25 20.40 2.07 12.38
CA TYR A 25 19.83 1.60 11.14
C TYR A 25 18.87 2.63 10.54
N PHE A 26 18.96 2.83 9.23
CA PHE A 26 18.06 3.71 8.48
C PHE A 26 17.31 2.89 7.42
N LEU A 27 15.99 2.94 7.42
CA LEU A 27 15.13 2.20 6.49
C LEU A 27 14.28 3.19 5.69
N PHE A 28 14.61 3.37 4.41
CA PHE A 28 13.89 4.31 3.54
C PHE A 28 12.98 3.60 2.56
N LEU A 29 11.67 3.77 2.75
CA LEU A 29 10.61 3.21 1.90
C LEU A 29 9.43 4.17 1.81
N SER A 30 8.74 4.17 0.67
CA SER A 30 7.58 5.03 0.45
C SER A 30 6.38 4.64 1.33
N ASP A 31 6.14 3.35 1.50
CA ASP A 31 4.97 2.81 2.19
C ASP A 31 5.18 2.74 3.72
N PRO A 32 4.34 3.41 4.54
CA PRO A 32 4.50 3.47 5.99
C PRO A 32 4.29 2.11 6.69
N PHE A 33 3.42 1.26 6.13
CA PHE A 33 3.16 -0.06 6.70
C PHE A 33 4.37 -0.97 6.50
N GLU A 34 4.94 -0.98 5.30
CA GLU A 34 6.19 -1.70 5.01
C GLU A 34 7.36 -1.21 5.86
N ARG A 35 7.49 0.11 6.08
CA ARG A 35 8.51 0.67 6.97
C ARG A 35 8.42 0.10 8.38
N ARG A 36 7.22 0.10 8.95
CA ARG A 36 6.96 -0.45 10.28
C ARG A 36 7.36 -1.92 10.33
N ILE A 37 6.84 -2.75 9.42
CA ILE A 37 7.13 -4.19 9.39
C ILE A 37 8.63 -4.46 9.28
N LEU A 38 9.35 -3.76 8.41
CA LEU A 38 10.80 -3.93 8.27
C LEU A 38 11.57 -3.53 9.53
N ALA A 39 11.14 -2.47 10.22
CA ALA A 39 11.75 -2.07 11.49
C ALA A 39 11.53 -3.13 12.59
N GLU A 40 10.31 -3.66 12.70
CA GLU A 40 9.97 -4.72 13.65
C GLU A 40 10.77 -6.00 13.35
N GLN A 41 10.89 -6.39 12.08
CA GLN A 41 11.71 -7.54 11.67
C GLN A 41 13.19 -7.36 12.00
N LEU A 42 13.74 -6.17 11.72
CA LEU A 42 15.13 -5.86 12.02
C LEU A 42 15.40 -5.95 13.52
N ALA A 43 14.54 -5.34 14.35
CA ALA A 43 14.67 -5.42 15.80
C ALA A 43 14.56 -6.86 16.31
N GLY A 44 13.65 -7.66 15.74
CA GLY A 44 13.53 -9.10 16.04
C GLY A 44 14.81 -9.88 15.70
N ARG A 45 15.44 -9.60 14.55
CA ARG A 45 16.73 -10.21 14.17
C ARG A 45 17.88 -9.79 15.09
N LEU A 46 17.85 -8.56 15.57
CA LEU A 46 18.79 -8.04 16.57
C LEU A 46 18.54 -8.62 17.98
N ARG A 47 17.43 -9.34 18.20
CA ARG A 47 16.97 -9.85 19.50
C ARG A 47 16.84 -8.74 20.55
N LEU A 48 16.45 -7.56 20.10
CA LEU A 48 16.31 -6.38 20.95
C LEU A 48 14.85 -6.18 21.35
N LYS A 49 14.64 -5.72 22.59
CA LYS A 49 13.34 -5.24 23.01
C LYS A 49 13.00 -3.97 22.23
N MET A 50 11.83 -3.96 21.61
CA MET A 50 11.39 -2.85 20.77
C MET A 50 10.64 -1.80 21.58
N ALA A 51 10.91 -0.53 21.28
CA ALA A 51 10.11 0.59 21.77
C ALA A 51 9.88 1.58 20.63
N HIS A 52 8.61 1.80 20.29
CA HIS A 52 8.20 2.78 19.28
C HIS A 52 7.97 4.13 19.95
N TYR A 53 8.55 5.17 19.36
CA TYR A 53 8.36 6.54 19.81
C TYR A 53 7.77 7.39 18.71
N ALA A 54 6.85 8.26 19.10
CA ALA A 54 6.43 9.37 18.28
C ALA A 54 7.64 10.30 18.02
N LYS A 55 7.59 11.03 16.91
CA LYS A 55 8.63 11.94 16.48
C LYS A 55 9.02 12.96 17.57
N GLU A 56 8.03 13.43 18.30
CA GLU A 56 8.16 14.47 19.33
C GLU A 56 8.87 13.95 20.58
N ASN A 57 8.75 12.65 20.87
CA ASN A 57 9.21 12.03 22.11
C ASN A 57 10.40 11.09 21.87
N PHE A 58 11.02 11.12 20.68
CA PHE A 58 12.09 10.18 20.36
C PHE A 58 13.32 10.38 21.25
N LEU A 59 13.60 11.60 21.68
CA LEU A 59 14.75 11.89 22.55
C LEU A 59 14.53 11.36 23.98
N ASP A 60 13.29 11.29 24.46
CA ASP A 60 12.94 10.71 25.77
C ASP A 60 13.40 9.25 25.89
N ALA A 61 13.50 8.56 24.73
CA ALA A 61 14.01 7.20 24.65
C ALA A 61 15.49 7.07 25.02
N PHE A 62 16.25 8.17 25.11
CA PHE A 62 17.66 8.15 25.49
C PHE A 62 17.87 8.57 26.94
N ASP A 63 16.93 9.33 27.50
CA ASP A 63 16.95 9.79 28.90
C ASP A 63 16.45 8.72 29.90
N SER A 64 15.86 7.63 29.40
CA SER A 64 15.31 6.55 30.22
C SER A 64 16.19 5.30 30.18
N PRO A 65 17.34 5.24 30.86
CA PRO A 65 18.22 4.07 30.83
C PRO A 65 17.48 2.80 31.28
N SER A 66 17.81 1.67 30.66
CA SER A 66 17.29 0.37 31.09
C SER A 66 17.87 0.04 32.45
N LEU A 67 17.01 -0.17 33.46
CA LEU A 67 17.45 -0.58 34.81
C LEU A 67 18.05 -2.00 34.84
N PHE A 68 17.90 -2.77 33.76
CA PHE A 68 18.26 -4.19 33.70
C PHE A 68 19.35 -4.51 32.66
N ASP A 69 20.10 -3.51 32.18
CA ASP A 69 21.12 -3.67 31.11
C ASP A 69 20.61 -4.35 29.82
N GLU A 70 19.29 -4.40 29.63
CA GLU A 70 18.70 -4.96 28.41
C GLU A 70 18.96 -4.01 27.24
N ARG A 71 19.71 -4.48 26.25
CA ARG A 71 19.85 -3.79 24.97
C ARG A 71 18.47 -3.63 24.32
N ARG A 72 18.17 -2.46 23.77
CA ARG A 72 16.87 -2.16 23.14
C ARG A 72 16.99 -1.50 21.77
N ALA A 73 15.97 -1.74 20.95
CA ALA A 73 15.77 -1.07 19.68
C ALA A 73 14.77 0.08 19.85
N VAL A 74 15.21 1.32 19.61
CA VAL A 74 14.35 2.51 19.62
C VAL A 74 13.96 2.83 18.19
N ILE A 75 12.66 2.74 17.88
CA ILE A 75 12.13 2.87 16.52
C ILE A 75 11.37 4.19 16.39
N CYS A 76 11.67 4.96 15.34
CA CYS A 76 10.93 6.18 15.02
C CYS A 76 10.79 6.41 13.51
N ASP A 77 9.59 6.82 13.12
CA ASP A 77 9.28 7.16 11.72
C ASP A 77 9.39 8.67 11.51
N GLU A 78 10.24 9.05 10.55
CA GLU A 78 10.48 10.42 10.10
C GLU A 78 10.82 11.42 11.22
N PRO A 79 11.83 11.13 12.07
CA PRO A 79 12.26 12.05 13.13
C PRO A 79 12.81 13.35 12.54
N ASP A 80 12.56 14.47 13.22
CA ASP A 80 13.14 15.77 12.87
C ASP A 80 14.22 16.12 13.88
N LEU A 81 15.37 15.47 13.70
CA LEU A 81 16.51 15.56 14.60
C LEU A 81 17.74 15.96 13.83
N LYS A 82 18.56 16.78 14.49
CA LYS A 82 19.88 17.18 13.98
C LYS A 82 21.01 16.36 14.60
N SER A 83 20.82 15.81 15.80
CA SER A 83 21.81 15.02 16.52
C SER A 83 21.15 13.93 17.36
N LEU A 84 21.87 12.83 17.59
CA LEU A 84 21.46 11.75 18.49
C LEU A 84 22.51 11.58 19.58
N PRO A 85 22.09 11.43 20.86
CA PRO A 85 23.02 11.04 21.90
C PRO A 85 23.51 9.61 21.64
N LEU A 86 24.78 9.37 21.96
CA LEU A 86 25.35 8.03 22.00
C LEU A 86 25.05 7.44 23.37
N THR A 87 24.14 6.48 23.41
CA THR A 87 23.78 5.77 24.64
C THR A 87 24.14 4.30 24.48
N GLU A 88 24.99 3.80 25.36
CA GLU A 88 25.34 2.37 25.37
C GLU A 88 24.08 1.50 25.53
N GLY A 89 24.04 0.38 24.82
CA GLY A 89 22.90 -0.55 24.86
C GLY A 89 21.66 -0.09 24.10
N VAL A 90 21.69 1.07 23.43
CA VAL A 90 20.59 1.53 22.57
C VAL A 90 20.99 1.42 21.10
N THR A 91 20.21 0.66 20.33
CA THR A 91 20.26 0.69 18.86
C THR A 91 19.07 1.47 18.36
N PHE A 92 19.26 2.44 17.49
CA PHE A 92 18.15 3.15 16.87
C PHE A 92 17.82 2.60 15.48
N ILE A 93 16.53 2.57 15.15
CA ILE A 93 16.02 2.23 13.83
C ILE A 93 15.14 3.39 13.38
N ILE A 94 15.65 4.17 12.43
CA ILE A 94 14.94 5.31 11.86
C ILE A 94 14.33 4.90 10.53
N THR A 95 13.04 5.12 10.37
CA THR A 95 12.32 4.87 9.13
C THR A 95 11.89 6.18 8.48
N GLY A 96 11.71 6.21 7.16
CA GLY A 96 11.05 7.36 6.51
C GLY A 96 10.97 7.28 4.99
N LYS A 97 10.24 8.22 4.37
CA LYS A 97 10.22 8.37 2.90
C LYS A 97 11.45 9.10 2.38
N SER A 98 12.14 9.83 3.24
CA SER A 98 13.35 10.58 2.94
C SER A 98 14.34 10.55 4.10
N PRO A 99 15.64 10.68 3.84
CA PRO A 99 16.65 10.85 4.87
C PRO A 99 16.34 12.04 5.78
N PRO A 100 16.32 11.86 7.12
CA PRO A 100 16.19 12.96 8.06
C PRO A 100 17.48 13.81 8.11
N PRO A 101 17.46 15.01 8.70
CA PRO A 101 18.64 15.89 8.76
C PRO A 101 19.87 15.21 9.39
N ILE A 102 19.67 14.41 10.42
CA ILE A 102 20.71 13.64 11.11
C ILE A 102 21.42 12.58 10.25
N TYR A 103 20.83 12.18 9.12
CA TYR A 103 21.35 11.10 8.29
C TYR A 103 22.80 11.35 7.82
N ALA A 104 23.14 12.60 7.49
CA ALA A 104 24.47 12.95 6.97
C ALA A 104 25.61 12.60 7.95
N ASP A 105 25.39 12.80 9.25
CA ASP A 105 26.38 12.52 10.28
C ASP A 105 26.52 11.01 10.55
N TRP A 106 25.43 10.27 10.32
CA TRP A 106 25.33 8.86 10.66
C TRP A 106 25.54 7.90 9.49
N GLU A 107 25.56 8.36 8.25
CA GLU A 107 25.77 7.51 7.08
C GLU A 107 27.07 6.68 7.15
N LYS A 108 28.10 7.24 7.80
CA LYS A 108 29.41 6.59 8.01
C LYS A 108 29.41 5.55 9.13
N ARG A 109 28.52 5.69 10.11
CA ARG A 109 28.47 4.86 11.33
C ARG A 109 27.36 3.83 11.32
N GLY A 110 26.27 4.13 10.63
CA GLY A 110 25.07 3.30 10.56
C GLY A 110 25.01 2.42 9.32
N VAL A 111 23.98 1.58 9.29
CA VAL A 111 23.61 0.76 8.14
C VAL A 111 22.31 1.31 7.54
N THR A 112 22.28 1.49 6.23
CA THR A 112 21.13 2.06 5.53
C THR A 112 20.58 1.08 4.51
N LEU A 113 19.27 0.85 4.54
CA LEU A 113 18.50 0.21 3.49
C LEU A 113 17.64 1.26 2.79
N ASP A 114 17.89 1.50 1.51
CA ASP A 114 17.20 2.51 0.71
C ASP A 114 16.44 1.83 -0.44
N LEU A 115 15.14 1.58 -0.25
CA LEU A 115 14.25 0.93 -1.21
C LEU A 115 13.30 1.93 -1.89
N ARG A 116 13.59 3.23 -1.84
CA ARG A 116 12.75 4.27 -2.49
C ARG A 116 12.70 4.12 -4.02
N SER A 117 13.76 3.56 -4.59
CA SER A 117 13.89 3.26 -6.02
C SER A 117 13.73 1.76 -6.34
N GLU A 118 13.15 0.98 -5.41
CA GLU A 118 12.93 -0.44 -5.62
C GLU A 118 11.96 -0.66 -6.79
N LYS A 119 12.32 -1.58 -7.69
CA LYS A 119 11.51 -1.85 -8.87
C LYS A 119 10.28 -2.66 -8.48
N PRO A 120 9.14 -2.55 -9.21
CA PRO A 120 7.91 -3.25 -8.84
C PRO A 120 8.06 -4.76 -8.67
N TRP A 121 8.88 -5.41 -9.51
CA TRP A 121 9.11 -6.86 -9.41
C TRP A 121 10.03 -7.25 -8.24
N GLU A 122 10.96 -6.38 -7.85
CA GLU A 122 11.80 -6.57 -6.65
C GLU A 122 10.93 -6.50 -5.41
N ARG A 123 10.05 -5.50 -5.33
CA ARG A 123 9.04 -5.37 -4.27
C ARG A 123 8.15 -6.62 -4.20
N SER A 124 7.61 -7.08 -5.34
CA SER A 124 6.81 -8.30 -5.38
C SER A 124 7.58 -9.53 -4.87
N GLY A 125 8.85 -9.68 -5.26
CA GLY A 125 9.71 -10.75 -4.76
C GLY A 125 9.95 -10.69 -3.26
N ARG A 126 10.17 -9.48 -2.71
CA ARG A 126 10.35 -9.24 -1.28
C ARG A 126 9.07 -9.56 -0.49
N ILE A 127 7.91 -9.08 -0.94
CA ILE A 127 6.61 -9.39 -0.33
C ILE A 127 6.35 -10.90 -0.35
N LYS A 128 6.63 -11.58 -1.49
CA LYS A 128 6.49 -13.04 -1.59
C LYS A 128 7.33 -13.76 -0.54
N ARG A 129 8.62 -13.38 -0.40
CA ARG A 129 9.52 -13.96 0.61
C ARG A 129 9.01 -13.72 2.02
N TRP A 130 8.54 -12.50 2.28
CA TRP A 130 7.99 -12.13 3.58
C TRP A 130 6.79 -13.00 3.96
N LEU A 131 5.83 -13.20 3.05
CA LEU A 131 4.65 -14.02 3.31
C LEU A 131 5.03 -15.49 3.58
N LEU A 132 6.04 -16.01 2.91
CA LEU A 132 6.58 -17.35 3.17
C LEU A 132 7.22 -17.44 4.55
N GLU A 133 8.01 -16.43 4.95
CA GLU A 133 8.65 -16.38 6.26
C GLU A 133 7.62 -16.28 7.39
N GLU A 134 6.59 -15.46 7.21
CA GLU A 134 5.52 -15.30 8.19
C GLU A 134 4.69 -16.58 8.34
N ALA A 135 4.30 -17.21 7.22
CA ALA A 135 3.65 -18.51 7.26
C ALA A 135 4.53 -19.54 7.99
N ARG A 136 5.83 -19.56 7.71
CA ARG A 136 6.77 -20.48 8.37
C ARG A 136 6.89 -20.23 9.86
N ARG A 137 6.82 -18.97 10.31
CA ARG A 137 6.83 -18.61 11.74
C ARG A 137 5.64 -19.22 12.47
N GLU A 138 4.48 -19.26 11.81
CA GLU A 138 3.26 -19.90 12.29
C GLU A 138 3.22 -21.43 12.04
N GLY A 139 4.35 -22.04 11.65
CA GLY A 139 4.44 -23.47 11.37
C GLY A 139 3.69 -23.92 10.12
N LYS A 140 3.34 -22.99 9.23
CA LYS A 140 2.63 -23.22 7.97
C LYS A 140 3.54 -23.14 6.75
N GLY A 141 3.19 -23.87 5.71
CA GLY A 141 3.71 -23.73 4.36
C GLY A 141 2.59 -23.39 3.37
N PHE A 142 2.94 -23.30 2.09
CA PHE A 142 1.98 -23.16 1.00
C PHE A 142 2.06 -24.37 0.08
N ALA A 143 0.91 -24.89 -0.33
CA ALA A 143 0.85 -25.85 -1.43
C ALA A 143 1.21 -25.18 -2.77
N PRO A 144 1.63 -25.96 -3.79
CA PRO A 144 1.98 -25.40 -5.11
C PRO A 144 0.88 -24.50 -5.69
N GLY A 145 1.25 -23.29 -6.12
CA GLY A 145 0.36 -22.33 -6.75
C GLY A 145 -0.55 -21.55 -5.78
N ALA A 146 -0.60 -21.90 -4.49
CA ALA A 146 -1.45 -21.22 -3.53
C ALA A 146 -1.00 -19.79 -3.25
N LEU A 147 0.30 -19.57 -3.06
CA LEU A 147 0.87 -18.24 -2.81
C LEU A 147 0.83 -17.37 -4.06
N GLU A 148 1.11 -17.95 -5.23
CA GLU A 148 1.00 -17.25 -6.52
C GLU A 148 -0.43 -16.74 -6.72
N TYR A 149 -1.42 -17.60 -6.48
CA TYR A 149 -2.82 -17.21 -6.56
C TYR A 149 -3.21 -16.15 -5.53
N LEU A 150 -2.67 -16.20 -4.31
CA LEU A 150 -2.89 -15.16 -3.29
C LEU A 150 -2.34 -13.81 -3.74
N LEU A 151 -1.12 -13.78 -4.29
CA LEU A 151 -0.51 -12.55 -4.80
C LEU A 151 -1.25 -11.98 -6.01
N GLU A 152 -1.72 -12.84 -6.91
CA GLU A 152 -2.53 -12.44 -8.06
C GLU A 152 -3.91 -11.90 -7.64
N SER A 153 -4.56 -12.57 -6.69
CA SER A 153 -5.92 -12.22 -6.25
C SER A 153 -5.96 -11.07 -5.23
N GLY A 154 -4.92 -10.91 -4.41
CA GLY A 154 -4.79 -9.85 -3.39
C GLY A 154 -4.10 -8.57 -3.85
N GLY A 155 -3.63 -8.53 -5.10
CA GLY A 155 -3.06 -7.33 -5.70
C GLY A 155 -1.71 -6.93 -5.09
N LYS A 156 -1.43 -5.62 -5.04
CA LYS A 156 -0.13 -5.07 -4.60
C LYS A 156 -0.14 -4.49 -3.18
N GLU A 157 -1.28 -4.62 -2.49
CA GLU A 157 -1.50 -4.05 -1.17
C GLU A 157 -1.00 -5.01 -0.09
N PHE A 158 0.16 -4.71 0.47
CA PHE A 158 0.80 -5.58 1.46
C PHE A 158 -0.02 -5.79 2.75
N PRO A 159 -0.67 -4.76 3.33
CA PRO A 159 -1.54 -4.96 4.51
C PRO A 159 -2.66 -5.96 4.24
N PHE A 160 -3.26 -5.90 3.04
CA PHE A 160 -4.31 -6.81 2.62
C PHE A 160 -3.79 -8.25 2.51
N LEU A 161 -2.66 -8.44 1.81
CA LEU A 161 -2.03 -9.75 1.68
C LEU A 161 -1.68 -10.37 3.05
N LEU A 162 -1.24 -9.56 4.00
CA LEU A 162 -0.96 -10.01 5.36
C LEU A 162 -2.22 -10.45 6.10
N GLN A 163 -3.29 -9.65 6.01
CA GLN A 163 -4.57 -10.01 6.61
C GLN A 163 -5.12 -11.32 6.03
N GLU A 164 -5.06 -11.48 4.70
CA GLU A 164 -5.49 -12.71 4.04
C GLU A 164 -4.62 -13.91 4.44
N LEU A 165 -3.30 -13.71 4.57
CA LEU A 165 -2.41 -14.75 5.10
C LEU A 165 -2.83 -15.21 6.50
N HIS A 166 -3.04 -14.29 7.43
CA HIS A 166 -3.44 -14.66 8.80
C HIS A 166 -4.79 -15.40 8.82
N LYS A 167 -5.77 -14.96 8.02
CA LYS A 167 -7.03 -15.69 7.84
C LYS A 167 -6.81 -17.12 7.37
N LEU A 168 -5.95 -17.30 6.36
CA LEU A 168 -5.65 -18.61 5.79
C LEU A 168 -4.93 -19.52 6.79
N ILE A 169 -3.99 -18.97 7.56
CA ILE A 169 -3.28 -19.68 8.63
C ILE A 169 -4.27 -20.15 9.71
N THR A 170 -5.14 -19.25 10.18
CA THR A 170 -6.19 -19.58 11.17
C THR A 170 -7.14 -20.65 10.63
N TYR A 171 -7.58 -20.52 9.37
CA TYR A 171 -8.49 -21.49 8.77
C TYR A 171 -7.84 -22.86 8.55
N ALA A 172 -6.56 -22.91 8.20
CA ALA A 172 -5.84 -24.15 8.00
C ALA A 172 -5.79 -25.01 9.29
N GLY A 173 -5.97 -24.41 10.47
CA GLY A 173 -6.07 -25.16 11.74
C GLY A 173 -4.82 -25.99 12.00
N GLU A 174 -4.92 -27.31 11.97
CA GLU A 174 -3.80 -28.24 12.13
C GLU A 174 -3.08 -28.58 10.81
N GLU A 175 -3.63 -28.22 9.65
CA GLU A 175 -3.02 -28.51 8.36
C GLU A 175 -1.67 -27.77 8.22
N LYS A 176 -0.64 -28.49 7.79
CA LYS A 176 0.71 -27.93 7.63
C LYS A 176 0.81 -26.95 6.47
N ASN A 177 -0.05 -27.05 5.46
CA ASN A 177 0.05 -26.24 4.24
C ASN A 177 -1.27 -25.54 3.93
N VAL A 178 -1.21 -24.25 3.64
CA VAL A 178 -2.30 -23.51 3.03
C VAL A 178 -2.46 -24.00 1.59
N THR A 179 -3.60 -24.64 1.30
CA THR A 179 -3.88 -25.21 -0.02
C THR A 179 -4.43 -24.17 -0.99
N LEU A 180 -4.28 -24.41 -2.31
CA LEU A 180 -4.87 -23.52 -3.32
C LEU A 180 -6.40 -23.41 -3.17
N GLN A 181 -7.06 -24.49 -2.77
CA GLN A 181 -8.52 -24.48 -2.55
C GLN A 181 -8.91 -23.59 -1.37
N MET A 182 -8.13 -23.57 -0.29
CA MET A 182 -8.34 -22.64 0.83
C MET A 182 -8.24 -21.19 0.36
N VAL A 183 -7.19 -20.85 -0.40
CA VAL A 183 -7.01 -19.50 -0.94
C VAL A 183 -8.17 -19.11 -1.84
N LYS A 184 -8.64 -20.01 -2.72
CA LYS A 184 -9.80 -19.73 -3.58
C LYS A 184 -11.12 -19.59 -2.81
N THR A 185 -11.27 -20.29 -1.69
CA THR A 185 -12.52 -20.31 -0.92
C THR A 185 -12.63 -19.11 0.02
N LEU A 186 -11.51 -18.68 0.61
CA LEU A 186 -11.47 -17.65 1.66
C LEU A 186 -10.81 -16.35 1.26
N GLY A 187 -9.90 -16.44 0.26
CA GLY A 187 -9.23 -15.28 -0.29
C GLY A 187 -10.28 -14.36 -0.85
N ALA A 188 -10.45 -13.20 -0.21
CA ALA A 188 -11.23 -12.16 -0.83
C ALA A 188 -10.49 -11.75 -2.11
N SER A 189 -11.15 -11.87 -3.26
CA SER A 189 -10.63 -11.29 -4.49
C SER A 189 -10.56 -9.78 -4.27
N SER A 190 -9.35 -9.22 -4.18
CA SER A 190 -9.11 -7.78 -4.11
C SER A 190 -9.41 -7.08 -5.44
N THR A 191 -10.23 -7.69 -6.30
CA THR A 191 -10.96 -7.00 -7.37
C THR A 191 -11.97 -5.99 -6.80
N SER A 192 -11.70 -5.39 -5.64
CA SER A 192 -12.10 -4.03 -5.38
C SER A 192 -11.37 -3.16 -6.39
N GLU A 193 -11.95 -3.05 -7.58
CA GLU A 193 -11.65 -1.94 -8.48
C GLU A 193 -11.68 -0.68 -7.61
N SER A 194 -10.60 0.09 -7.63
CA SER A 194 -10.61 1.38 -6.96
C SER A 194 -11.84 2.17 -7.44
N GLY A 195 -12.40 3.05 -6.59
CA GLY A 195 -13.49 3.94 -7.02
C GLY A 195 -13.17 4.66 -8.33
N TRP A 196 -11.87 4.86 -8.60
CA TRP A 196 -11.36 5.42 -9.83
C TRP A 196 -11.60 4.49 -11.02
N GLN A 197 -11.15 3.24 -10.95
CA GLN A 197 -11.37 2.24 -12.00
C GLN A 197 -12.86 2.01 -12.25
N GLN A 198 -13.66 1.97 -11.19
CA GLN A 198 -15.12 1.89 -11.30
C GLN A 198 -15.68 3.13 -12.01
N SER A 199 -15.22 4.35 -11.67
CA SER A 199 -15.65 5.57 -12.34
C SER A 199 -15.25 5.60 -13.82
N GLU A 200 -14.08 5.06 -14.18
CA GLU A 200 -13.66 4.94 -15.57
C GLU A 200 -14.51 3.93 -16.34
N ALA A 201 -14.78 2.76 -15.75
CA ALA A 201 -15.64 1.76 -16.35
C ALA A 201 -17.09 2.27 -16.51
N ILE A 202 -17.57 3.04 -15.52
CA ILE A 202 -18.84 3.74 -15.60
C ILE A 202 -18.82 4.77 -16.71
N VAL A 203 -17.75 5.54 -16.94
CA VAL A 203 -17.75 6.69 -17.89
C VAL A 203 -17.36 6.33 -19.32
N TRP A 204 -16.49 5.35 -19.52
CA TRP A 204 -15.91 5.05 -20.84
C TRP A 204 -16.18 3.63 -21.29
N GLY A 205 -17.04 2.90 -20.58
CA GLY A 205 -17.24 1.49 -20.81
C GLY A 205 -16.10 0.64 -20.24
N GLY A 206 -16.48 -0.51 -19.71
CA GLY A 206 -15.59 -1.46 -19.08
C GLY A 206 -16.40 -2.53 -18.37
N LYS A 207 -15.76 -3.66 -18.06
CA LYS A 207 -16.33 -4.58 -17.08
C LYS A 207 -16.22 -3.89 -15.72
N MET A 208 -17.33 -3.79 -15.00
CA MET A 208 -17.32 -3.42 -13.59
C MET A 208 -17.34 -4.70 -12.77
N SER A 209 -16.64 -4.69 -11.63
CA SER A 209 -16.80 -5.76 -10.66
C SER A 209 -18.21 -5.76 -10.05
N GLU A 210 -18.71 -6.95 -9.70
CA GLU A 210 -19.96 -7.14 -8.97
C GLU A 210 -19.73 -6.78 -7.49
N GLY A 211 -19.59 -5.49 -7.21
CA GLY A 211 -19.36 -4.95 -5.87
C GLY A 211 -20.42 -3.91 -5.47
N GLU A 212 -20.54 -3.69 -4.16
CA GLU A 212 -21.34 -2.59 -3.63
C GLU A 212 -20.61 -1.26 -3.89
N ILE A 213 -21.17 -0.47 -4.80
CA ILE A 213 -20.70 0.88 -5.11
C ILE A 213 -21.38 1.86 -4.18
N ASP A 214 -20.60 2.59 -3.38
CA ASP A 214 -21.07 3.78 -2.65
C ASP A 214 -21.31 4.92 -3.65
N PRO A 215 -22.59 5.30 -3.90
CA PRO A 215 -22.89 6.32 -4.89
C PRO A 215 -22.36 7.72 -4.50
N PHE A 216 -22.16 8.01 -3.20
CA PHE A 216 -21.60 9.28 -2.76
C PHE A 216 -20.10 9.36 -2.97
N GLY A 217 -19.36 8.33 -2.57
CA GLY A 217 -17.91 8.27 -2.74
C GLY A 217 -17.46 8.28 -4.20
N ILE A 218 -18.27 7.73 -5.11
CA ILE A 218 -17.91 7.62 -6.53
C ILE A 218 -18.34 8.82 -7.39
N ALA A 219 -19.38 9.57 -7.01
CA ALA A 219 -19.89 10.68 -7.81
C ALA A 219 -18.84 11.76 -8.16
N PRO A 220 -17.95 12.21 -7.22
CA PRO A 220 -16.87 13.13 -7.54
C PRO A 220 -15.91 12.58 -8.62
N GLN A 221 -15.68 11.27 -8.60
CA GLN A 221 -14.75 10.60 -9.51
C GLN A 221 -15.37 10.46 -10.91
N ILE A 222 -16.65 10.12 -11.00
CA ILE A 222 -17.43 10.13 -12.25
C ILE A 222 -17.43 11.53 -12.87
N ARG A 223 -17.68 12.57 -12.05
CA ARG A 223 -17.63 13.96 -12.52
C ARG A 223 -16.28 14.27 -13.15
N TYR A 224 -15.20 13.91 -12.47
CA TYR A 224 -13.85 14.12 -12.96
C TYR A 224 -13.60 13.43 -14.29
N GLN A 225 -13.99 12.16 -14.46
CA GLN A 225 -13.82 11.45 -15.74
C GLN A 225 -14.65 12.10 -16.87
N LEU A 226 -15.89 12.52 -16.59
CA LEU A 226 -16.73 13.24 -17.56
C LEU A 226 -16.13 14.60 -17.96
N GLN A 227 -15.59 15.36 -17.00
CA GLN A 227 -14.94 16.64 -17.26
C GLN A 227 -13.68 16.49 -18.12
N ILE A 228 -12.87 15.46 -17.88
CA ILE A 228 -11.72 15.13 -18.73
C ILE A 228 -12.19 14.79 -20.14
N GLY A 229 -13.21 13.93 -20.27
CA GLY A 229 -13.77 13.55 -21.56
C GLY A 229 -14.21 14.77 -22.36
N LEU A 230 -14.94 15.69 -21.70
CA LEU A 230 -15.37 16.94 -22.29
C LEU A 230 -14.20 17.83 -22.74
N GLN A 231 -13.16 17.97 -21.91
CA GLN A 231 -11.98 18.75 -22.25
C GLN A 231 -11.28 18.20 -23.51
N ILE A 232 -11.10 16.89 -23.57
CA ILE A 232 -10.46 16.21 -24.72
C ILE A 232 -11.32 16.37 -25.97
N ALA A 233 -12.63 16.14 -25.88
CA ALA A 233 -13.56 16.31 -26.99
C ALA A 233 -13.62 17.77 -27.51
N GLN A 234 -13.32 18.74 -26.65
CA GLN A 234 -13.18 20.16 -27.02
C GLN A 234 -11.77 20.54 -27.53
N GLY A 235 -10.85 19.58 -27.65
CA GLY A 235 -9.47 19.83 -28.07
C GLY A 235 -8.61 20.56 -27.02
N LYS A 236 -9.05 20.63 -25.76
CA LYS A 236 -8.31 21.27 -24.67
C LYS A 236 -7.35 20.26 -24.02
N PRO A 237 -6.06 20.59 -23.82
CA PRO A 237 -5.12 19.68 -23.20
C PRO A 237 -5.42 19.51 -21.69
N PRO A 238 -5.61 18.28 -21.19
CA PRO A 238 -5.75 18.04 -19.76
C PRO A 238 -4.40 18.25 -19.05
N GLN A 239 -4.42 18.82 -17.84
CA GLN A 239 -3.18 19.19 -17.12
C GLN A 239 -2.31 17.98 -16.73
N ARG A 240 -2.89 16.79 -16.50
CA ARG A 240 -2.18 15.56 -16.12
C ARG A 240 -2.94 14.32 -16.56
N LEU A 241 -2.70 13.87 -17.80
CA LEU A 241 -3.27 12.62 -18.32
C LEU A 241 -2.17 11.78 -18.99
N SER A 242 -2.17 10.47 -18.75
CA SER A 242 -1.25 9.58 -19.46
C SER A 242 -1.64 9.44 -20.95
N PRO A 243 -0.67 9.26 -21.86
CA PRO A 243 -0.95 9.09 -23.28
C PRO A 243 -1.92 7.94 -23.59
N GLN A 244 -1.78 6.81 -22.90
CA GLN A 244 -2.67 5.64 -23.06
C GLN A 244 -4.13 5.96 -22.70
N LYS A 245 -4.33 6.79 -21.68
CA LYS A 245 -5.67 7.19 -21.23
C LYS A 245 -6.31 8.18 -22.19
N LYS A 246 -5.52 9.09 -22.76
CA LYS A 246 -5.98 9.98 -23.84
C LYS A 246 -6.50 9.18 -25.04
N GLU A 247 -5.69 8.22 -25.50
CA GLU A 247 -6.03 7.35 -26.63
C GLU A 247 -7.28 6.51 -26.36
N LYS A 248 -7.45 5.97 -25.14
CA LYS A 248 -8.66 5.24 -24.73
C LYS A 248 -9.92 6.11 -24.85
N ILE A 249 -9.84 7.37 -24.43
CA ILE A 249 -10.96 8.31 -24.48
C ILE A 249 -11.28 8.69 -25.92
N GLU A 250 -10.27 8.97 -26.75
CA GLU A 250 -10.46 9.27 -28.17
C GLU A 250 -11.09 8.07 -28.92
N ARG A 251 -10.71 6.84 -28.57
CA ARG A 251 -11.29 5.61 -29.12
C ARG A 251 -12.73 5.34 -28.65
N SER A 252 -13.21 6.00 -27.60
CA SER A 252 -14.58 5.79 -27.10
C SER A 252 -15.65 6.30 -28.08
N GLY A 253 -15.29 7.18 -29.02
CA GLY A 253 -16.21 7.75 -30.01
C GLY A 253 -17.20 8.77 -29.43
N LEU A 254 -17.08 9.11 -28.13
CA LEU A 254 -17.98 10.03 -27.45
C LEU A 254 -17.69 11.49 -27.84
N THR A 255 -18.76 12.25 -28.03
CA THR A 255 -18.70 13.67 -28.40
C THR A 255 -18.69 14.59 -27.19
N ALA A 256 -18.37 15.87 -27.41
CA ALA A 256 -18.48 16.88 -26.35
C ALA A 256 -19.91 17.03 -25.82
N GLU A 257 -20.92 16.80 -26.66
CA GLU A 257 -22.33 16.82 -26.26
C GLU A 257 -22.67 15.67 -25.32
N ASP A 258 -22.18 14.46 -25.60
CA ASP A 258 -22.38 13.27 -24.75
C ASP A 258 -21.84 13.49 -23.34
N TYR A 259 -20.64 14.06 -23.22
CA TYR A 259 -20.05 14.37 -21.92
C TYR A 259 -20.81 15.47 -21.19
N LEU A 260 -21.28 16.50 -21.90
CA LEU A 260 -22.07 17.58 -21.31
C LEU A 260 -23.41 17.06 -20.76
N GLU A 261 -24.10 16.22 -21.52
CA GLU A 261 -25.33 15.57 -21.07
C GLU A 261 -25.09 14.60 -19.90
N GLY A 262 -23.98 13.86 -19.92
CA GLY A 262 -23.55 13.04 -18.79
C GLY A 262 -23.35 13.84 -17.51
N LEU A 263 -22.74 15.04 -17.60
CA LEU A 263 -22.58 15.95 -16.46
C LEU A 263 -23.91 16.50 -15.95
N LYS A 264 -24.86 16.83 -16.84
CA LYS A 264 -26.20 17.27 -16.44
C LYS A 264 -26.95 16.18 -15.69
N ASP A 265 -26.92 14.94 -16.20
CA ASP A 265 -27.53 13.80 -15.51
C ASP A 265 -26.86 13.50 -14.18
N LEU A 266 -25.53 13.61 -14.10
CA LEU A 266 -24.81 13.42 -12.83
C LEU A 266 -25.23 14.47 -11.80
N PHE A 267 -25.35 15.74 -12.22
CA PHE A 267 -25.82 16.81 -11.35
C PHE A 267 -27.26 16.57 -10.86
N ALA A 268 -28.16 16.13 -11.74
CA ALA A 268 -29.53 15.76 -11.37
C ALA A 268 -29.55 14.59 -10.37
N PHE A 269 -28.70 13.59 -10.58
CA PHE A 269 -28.51 12.48 -9.66
C PHE A 269 -28.03 12.96 -8.27
N GLU A 270 -27.03 13.83 -8.21
CA GLU A 270 -26.50 14.35 -6.94
C GLU A 270 -27.52 15.21 -6.19
N LEU A 271 -28.32 15.99 -6.90
CA LEU A 271 -29.46 16.71 -6.31
C LEU A 271 -30.48 15.74 -5.72
N ALA A 272 -30.83 14.67 -6.45
CA ALA A 272 -31.75 13.64 -5.98
C ALA A 272 -31.19 12.93 -4.73
N MET A 273 -29.88 12.68 -4.65
CA MET A 273 -29.26 12.06 -3.47
C MET A 273 -29.35 12.94 -2.22
N ARG A 274 -29.24 14.27 -2.36
CA ARG A 274 -29.35 15.22 -1.25
C ARG A 274 -30.76 15.33 -0.68
N SER A 275 -31.78 14.92 -1.43
CA SER A 275 -33.19 14.94 -0.99
C SER A 275 -33.54 13.84 0.04
N ASN A 276 -32.57 13.04 0.49
CA ASN A 276 -32.66 12.01 1.54
C ASN A 276 -33.81 11.00 1.36
N SER A 277 -34.09 10.62 0.11
CA SER A 277 -35.26 9.80 -0.23
C SER A 277 -35.09 8.29 0.04
N GLY A 278 -34.03 7.84 0.71
CA GLY A 278 -33.71 6.42 0.95
C GLY A 278 -33.47 5.55 -0.30
N LYS A 279 -33.59 6.12 -1.50
CA LYS A 279 -33.57 5.43 -2.81
C LYS A 279 -32.29 5.72 -3.62
N GLN A 280 -31.19 6.02 -2.94
CA GLN A 280 -29.94 6.46 -3.57
C GLN A 280 -29.43 5.45 -4.60
N ARG A 281 -29.52 4.15 -4.29
CA ARG A 281 -29.11 3.09 -5.21
C ARG A 281 -29.93 3.08 -6.50
N LEU A 282 -31.24 3.21 -6.40
CA LEU A 282 -32.14 3.25 -7.56
C LEU A 282 -31.85 4.46 -8.45
N HIS A 283 -31.61 5.62 -7.85
CA HIS A 283 -31.22 6.84 -8.59
C HIS A 283 -29.88 6.65 -9.31
N PHE A 284 -28.93 5.97 -8.67
CA PHE A 284 -27.62 5.67 -9.25
C PHE A 284 -27.72 4.67 -10.40
N ASP A 285 -28.49 3.61 -10.25
CA ASP A 285 -28.71 2.61 -11.30
C ASP A 285 -29.44 3.24 -12.50
N HIS A 286 -30.40 4.14 -12.27
CA HIS A 286 -31.06 4.92 -13.31
C HIS A 286 -30.09 5.84 -14.05
N PHE A 287 -29.24 6.57 -13.32
CA PHE A 287 -28.18 7.38 -13.88
C PHE A 287 -27.26 6.52 -14.78
N ARG A 288 -26.76 5.39 -14.27
CA ARG A 288 -25.90 4.47 -15.03
C ARG A 288 -26.57 3.94 -16.28
N ALA A 289 -27.86 3.59 -16.20
CA ALA A 289 -28.61 3.09 -17.35
C ALA A 289 -28.77 4.16 -18.44
N LYS A 290 -29.06 5.41 -18.08
CA LYS A 290 -29.09 6.54 -19.02
C LYS A 290 -27.74 6.74 -19.70
N LEU A 291 -26.68 6.75 -18.90
CA LEU A 291 -25.31 6.93 -19.34
C LEU A 291 -24.91 5.83 -20.35
N SER A 292 -25.16 4.57 -20.00
CA SER A 292 -24.84 3.40 -20.83
C SER A 292 -25.63 3.35 -22.14
N ARG A 293 -26.87 3.88 -22.17
CA ARG A 293 -27.70 3.93 -23.39
C ARG A 293 -27.17 4.95 -24.40
N ARG A 294 -26.53 6.03 -23.95
CA ARG A 294 -25.98 7.05 -24.85
C ARG A 294 -24.69 6.61 -25.55
N TRP A 295 -23.98 5.64 -24.98
CA TRP A 295 -22.69 5.20 -25.49
C TRP A 295 -22.73 3.91 -26.30
N ARG A 296 -23.93 3.42 -26.60
CA ARG A 296 -24.16 2.36 -27.59
C ARG A 296 -24.59 3.00 -28.88
#